data_AF-A0A8B9FFD1-F1
#
_entry.id   AF-A0A8B9FFD1-F1
#
_cell.length_a   1.000
_cell.length_b   1.000
_cell.length_c   1.000
_cell.angle_alpha   90.00
_cell.angle_beta   90.00
_cell.angle_gamma   90.00
#
_symmetry.space_group_name_H-M   'P 1'
#
loop_
_entity.id
_entity.type
_entity.pdbx_description
1 polymer ?
#
loop_
_entity_poly.entity_id
_entity_poly.type
_entity_poly.pdbx_seq_one_letter_code
_entity_poly.pdbx_strand_id
1 'polypeptide(L)'
;MSAALQMTAFSLALLSTLFLLLATCTDCWMVNADDSLEVSHKCRGLWRECVTNMQDGVRTCDQYDSILADHPVKIVVTRTLLITADLLAGLALAVLLLGLDCIKFLKEDPGVKLKMRYGAGAPFLAGILGLVGSVWYAVDVYVERATLASHSVFLGIHYDFGWSCWLGMAGSMGCLVASVLLTCRLCPSALHKGSHQQSQRPPQPRVRTATSKMYAMDSRV
;
A
#
# COMPACT_ATOMS: atom_id res chain seq x y z
N MET A 1 0.64 -4.29 -22.49
CA MET A 1 -0.35 -4.57 -21.44
C MET A 1 -1.71 -4.50 -22.14
N SER A 2 -2.56 -5.50 -21.99
CA SER A 2 -3.91 -5.45 -22.61
C SER A 2 -4.74 -4.40 -21.88
N ALA A 3 -5.55 -3.61 -22.60
CA ALA A 3 -6.39 -2.57 -22.01
C ALA A 3 -7.27 -3.10 -20.85
N ALA A 4 -7.81 -4.32 -21.01
CA ALA A 4 -8.57 -5.01 -19.95
C ALA A 4 -7.78 -5.22 -18.65
N LEU A 5 -6.48 -5.52 -18.74
CA LEU A 5 -5.63 -5.73 -17.56
C LEU A 5 -5.28 -4.41 -16.87
N GLN A 6 -5.10 -3.35 -17.65
CA GLN A 6 -4.87 -2.02 -17.10
C GLN A 6 -6.11 -1.48 -16.38
N MET A 7 -7.30 -1.67 -16.96
CA MET A 7 -8.56 -1.27 -16.34
C MET A 7 -8.86 -2.06 -15.07
N THR A 8 -8.57 -3.36 -15.04
CA THR A 8 -8.74 -4.19 -13.83
C THR A 8 -7.75 -3.86 -12.73
N ALA A 9 -6.48 -3.60 -13.06
CA ALA A 9 -5.51 -3.14 -12.08
C ALA A 9 -5.88 -1.76 -11.51
N PHE A 10 -6.37 -0.86 -12.38
CA PHE A 10 -6.84 0.47 -11.97
C PHE A 10 -8.08 0.38 -11.06
N SER A 11 -9.10 -0.40 -11.44
CA SER A 11 -10.31 -0.54 -10.63
C SER A 11 -10.01 -1.19 -9.28
N LEU A 12 -9.12 -2.19 -9.25
CA LEU A 12 -8.68 -2.81 -8.01
C LEU A 12 -7.92 -1.83 -7.14
N ALA A 13 -7.00 -1.04 -7.69
CA ALA A 13 -6.26 -0.02 -6.96
C ALA A 13 -7.20 1.07 -6.39
N LEU A 14 -8.20 1.50 -7.17
CA LEU A 14 -9.22 2.46 -6.74
C LEU A 14 -10.02 1.91 -5.55
N LEU A 15 -10.55 0.68 -5.68
CA LEU A 15 -11.33 0.05 -4.62
C LEU A 15 -10.50 -0.18 -3.36
N SER A 16 -9.24 -0.59 -3.52
CA SER A 16 -8.31 -0.83 -2.41
C SER A 16 -8.00 0.46 -1.65
N THR A 17 -7.75 1.55 -2.38
CA THR A 17 -7.52 2.89 -1.79
C THR A 17 -8.76 3.37 -1.06
N LEU A 18 -9.96 3.15 -1.62
CA LEU A 18 -11.21 3.49 -0.95
C LEU A 18 -11.39 2.71 0.36
N PHE A 19 -11.09 1.40 0.38
CA PHE A 19 -11.17 0.59 1.59
C PHE A 19 -10.17 1.03 2.67
N LEU A 20 -8.95 1.39 2.29
CA LEU A 20 -7.96 1.94 3.23
C LEU A 20 -8.44 3.29 3.81
N LEU A 21 -8.90 4.21 2.94
CA LEU A 21 -9.45 5.49 3.39
C LEU A 21 -10.66 5.30 4.32
N LEU A 22 -11.58 4.39 3.97
CA LEU A 22 -12.71 4.07 4.84
C LEU A 22 -12.25 3.45 6.16
N ALA A 23 -11.26 2.55 6.16
CA ALA A 23 -10.71 1.98 7.38
C ALA A 23 -10.07 3.05 8.28
N THR A 24 -9.38 4.04 7.70
CA THR A 24 -8.76 5.15 8.44
C THR A 24 -9.81 6.14 8.97
N CYS A 25 -10.86 6.44 8.19
CA CYS A 25 -11.89 7.41 8.57
C CYS A 25 -12.99 6.81 9.46
N THR A 26 -13.18 5.49 9.46
CA THR A 26 -14.21 4.83 10.27
C THR A 26 -13.65 4.39 11.62
N ASP A 27 -14.42 4.69 12.67
CA ASP A 27 -14.02 4.50 14.06
C ASP A 27 -14.51 3.16 14.66
N CYS A 28 -14.65 2.09 13.87
CA CYS A 28 -15.11 0.78 14.37
C CYS A 28 -14.05 -0.29 14.10
N TRP A 29 -12.89 -0.15 14.75
CA TRP A 29 -11.78 -1.13 14.66
C TRP A 29 -11.96 -2.29 15.64
N MET A 30 -12.57 -2.02 16.78
CA MET A 30 -12.90 -3.01 17.80
C MET A 30 -14.32 -2.76 18.32
N VAL A 31 -15.06 -3.82 18.55
CA VAL A 31 -16.43 -3.79 19.07
C VAL A 31 -16.46 -4.65 20.35
N ASN A 32 -17.22 -4.29 21.38
CA ASN A 32 -17.46 -5.21 22.50
C ASN A 32 -18.42 -6.33 22.05
N ALA A 33 -18.15 -7.56 22.44
CA ALA A 33 -19.08 -8.65 22.24
C ALA A 33 -20.22 -8.51 23.24
N ASP A 34 -21.43 -8.81 22.78
CA ASP A 34 -22.67 -8.65 23.54
C ASP A 34 -22.75 -9.67 24.69
N ASP A 35 -22.11 -9.37 25.82
CA ASP A 35 -22.47 -10.03 27.06
C ASP A 35 -23.83 -9.49 27.52
N SER A 36 -24.78 -10.39 27.81
CA SER A 36 -26.17 -10.13 28.24
C SER A 36 -26.33 -9.16 29.43
N LEU A 37 -25.23 -8.70 30.03
CA LEU A 37 -25.18 -7.76 31.16
C LEU A 37 -24.75 -6.34 30.73
N GLU A 38 -24.14 -6.14 29.57
CA GLU A 38 -23.79 -4.80 29.05
C GLU A 38 -24.86 -4.33 28.05
N VAL A 39 -25.67 -3.34 28.43
CA VAL A 39 -26.73 -2.78 27.57
C VAL A 39 -26.22 -1.71 26.60
N SER A 40 -24.91 -1.71 26.31
CA SER A 40 -24.26 -0.67 25.51
C SER A 40 -23.26 -1.27 24.53
N HIS A 41 -23.42 -0.96 23.24
CA HIS A 41 -22.42 -1.29 22.22
C HIS A 41 -21.30 -0.25 22.23
N LYS A 42 -20.07 -0.68 22.45
CA LYS A 42 -18.86 0.15 22.46
C LYS A 42 -18.06 -0.14 21.20
N CYS A 43 -17.96 0.85 20.33
CA CYS A 43 -17.11 0.84 19.16
C CYS A 43 -15.87 1.70 19.43
N ARG A 44 -14.71 1.06 19.49
CA ARG A 44 -13.42 1.75 19.57
C ARG A 44 -12.83 1.92 18.19
N GLY A 45 -12.63 3.19 17.86
CA GLY A 45 -12.02 3.61 16.62
C GLY A 45 -10.59 3.99 16.78
N LEU A 46 -10.02 4.34 15.62
CA LEU A 46 -8.69 4.86 15.59
C LEU A 46 -8.68 6.30 16.11
N TRP A 47 -9.71 7.12 15.87
CA TRP A 47 -9.75 8.55 16.22
C TRP A 47 -10.73 8.90 17.33
N ARG A 48 -11.83 8.15 17.42
CA ARG A 48 -12.90 8.35 18.38
C ARG A 48 -13.26 7.04 19.06
N GLU A 49 -13.81 7.13 20.25
CA GLU A 49 -14.53 6.04 20.90
C GLU A 49 -16.03 6.39 20.89
N CYS A 50 -16.86 5.49 20.38
CA CYS A 50 -18.30 5.67 20.33
C CYS A 50 -18.99 4.62 21.19
N VAL A 51 -19.86 5.08 22.09
CA VAL A 51 -20.72 4.23 22.92
C VAL A 51 -22.16 4.47 22.51
N THR A 52 -22.87 3.39 22.18
CA THR A 52 -24.29 3.41 21.83
C THR A 52 -25.06 2.70 22.94
N ASN A 53 -25.84 3.47 23.70
CA ASN A 53 -26.70 2.90 24.74
C ASN A 53 -27.95 2.32 24.09
N MET A 54 -28.23 1.03 24.28
CA MET A 54 -29.37 0.38 23.61
C MET A 54 -30.72 0.82 24.20
N GLN A 55 -30.77 1.22 25.49
CA GLN A 55 -32.02 1.71 26.10
C GLN A 55 -32.49 3.07 25.55
N ASP A 56 -31.56 4.00 25.32
CA ASP A 56 -31.90 5.36 24.87
C ASP A 56 -31.73 5.54 23.35
N GLY A 57 -31.03 4.60 22.68
CA GLY A 57 -30.63 4.71 21.28
C GLY A 57 -29.60 5.83 21.01
N VAL A 58 -29.17 6.55 22.06
CA VAL A 58 -28.24 7.66 21.95
C VAL A 58 -26.83 7.12 21.71
N ARG A 59 -26.22 7.58 20.62
CA ARG A 59 -24.81 7.34 20.29
C ARG A 59 -23.99 8.55 20.71
N THR A 60 -23.16 8.37 21.73
CA THR A 60 -22.20 9.38 22.18
C THR A 60 -20.82 9.00 21.66
N CYS A 61 -20.13 9.92 20.99
CA CYS A 61 -18.78 9.70 20.48
C CYS A 61 -17.83 10.72 21.09
N ASP A 62 -16.89 10.23 21.90
CA ASP A 62 -15.85 11.04 22.51
C ASP A 62 -14.57 10.97 21.69
N GLN A 63 -13.93 12.13 21.51
CA GLN A 63 -12.63 12.24 20.89
C GLN A 63 -11.56 11.92 21.94
N TYR A 64 -10.47 11.26 21.54
CA TYR A 64 -9.35 11.06 22.46
C TYR A 64 -8.64 12.40 22.76
N ASP A 65 -8.94 12.99 23.92
CA ASP A 65 -8.53 14.35 24.31
C ASP A 65 -7.04 14.50 24.69
N SER A 66 -6.26 13.42 24.79
CA SER A 66 -4.82 13.50 25.07
C SER A 66 -4.01 12.43 24.33
N ILE A 67 -3.32 12.87 23.27
CA ILE A 67 -2.45 12.06 22.42
C ILE A 67 -1.22 11.52 23.16
N LEU A 68 -0.84 12.09 24.32
CA LEU A 68 0.45 11.83 24.97
C LEU A 68 0.39 11.30 26.41
N ALA A 69 -0.74 11.38 27.11
CA ALA A 69 -0.76 11.10 28.55
C ALA A 69 -1.17 9.66 28.91
N ASP A 70 -1.96 8.99 28.06
CA ASP A 70 -2.55 7.69 28.43
C ASP A 70 -2.84 6.77 27.22
N HIS A 71 -2.34 7.11 26.03
CA HIS A 71 -2.67 6.38 24.81
C HIS A 71 -1.71 5.22 24.55
N PRO A 72 -2.21 3.99 24.33
CA PRO A 72 -1.36 2.84 24.06
C PRO A 72 -0.66 3.04 22.73
N VAL A 73 0.66 2.88 22.73
CA VAL A 73 1.58 3.05 21.59
C VAL A 73 1.02 2.45 20.29
N LYS A 74 0.25 1.35 20.41
CA LYS A 74 -0.51 0.70 19.31
C LYS A 74 -1.33 1.68 18.45
N ILE A 75 -2.09 2.61 19.04
CA ILE A 75 -2.99 3.49 18.28
C ILE A 75 -2.19 4.51 17.46
N VAL A 76 -1.15 5.11 18.05
CA VAL A 76 -0.32 6.12 17.37
C VAL A 76 0.45 5.49 16.22
N VAL A 77 1.01 4.29 16.44
CA VAL A 77 1.74 3.55 15.40
C VAL A 77 0.79 3.15 14.27
N THR A 78 -0.39 2.59 14.57
CA THR A 78 -1.36 2.22 13.53
C THR A 78 -1.86 3.43 12.74
N ARG A 79 -2.13 4.58 13.38
CA ARG A 79 -2.51 5.82 12.68
C ARG A 79 -1.44 6.26 11.69
N THR A 80 -0.18 6.33 12.12
CA THR A 80 0.90 6.79 11.25
C THR A 80 1.13 5.84 10.08
N LEU A 81 1.08 4.53 10.30
CA LEU A 81 1.18 3.52 9.24
C LEU A 81 0.02 3.58 8.24
N LEU A 82 -1.22 3.75 8.70
CA LEU A 82 -2.38 3.83 7.80
C LEU A 82 -2.41 5.14 7.02
N ILE A 83 -2.11 6.28 7.65
CA ILE A 83 -2.05 7.58 6.95
C ILE A 83 -0.95 7.56 5.89
N THR A 84 0.23 7.01 6.21
CA THR A 84 1.31 6.89 5.22
C THR A 84 0.95 5.92 4.10
N ALA A 85 0.26 4.82 4.40
CA ALA A 85 -0.27 3.92 3.39
C ALA A 85 -1.30 4.60 2.48
N ASP A 86 -2.24 5.38 3.03
CA ASP A 86 -3.24 6.14 2.27
C ASP A 86 -2.60 7.17 1.34
N LEU A 87 -1.60 7.91 1.81
CA LEU A 87 -0.86 8.87 0.98
C LEU A 87 -0.14 8.18 -0.18
N LEU A 88 0.52 7.05 0.08
CA LEU A 88 1.21 6.26 -0.95
C LEU A 88 0.22 5.63 -1.95
N ALA A 89 -0.92 5.11 -1.48
CA ALA A 89 -1.97 4.56 -2.32
C ALA A 89 -2.62 5.63 -3.20
N GLY A 90 -2.90 6.81 -2.64
CA GLY A 90 -3.42 7.97 -3.39
C GLY A 90 -2.44 8.47 -4.46
N LEU A 91 -1.15 8.57 -4.12
CA LEU A 91 -0.09 8.90 -5.08
C LEU A 91 -0.01 7.86 -6.21
N ALA A 92 -0.05 6.57 -5.87
CA ALA A 92 -0.06 5.48 -6.84
C ALA A 92 -1.28 5.56 -7.78
N LEU A 93 -2.47 5.82 -7.22
CA LEU A 93 -3.71 5.98 -7.98
C LEU A 93 -3.63 7.17 -8.95
N ALA A 94 -3.09 8.31 -8.51
CA ALA A 94 -2.88 9.48 -9.36
C ALA A 94 -1.94 9.18 -10.54
N VAL A 95 -0.85 8.44 -10.30
CA VAL A 95 0.07 8.00 -11.37
C VAL A 95 -0.62 7.03 -12.33
N LEU A 96 -1.42 6.09 -11.82
CA LEU A 96 -2.19 5.15 -12.65
C LEU A 96 -3.23 5.87 -13.51
N LEU A 97 -3.93 6.87 -12.96
CA LEU A 97 -4.88 7.71 -13.70
C LEU A 97 -4.22 8.38 -14.90
N LEU A 98 -3.07 9.02 -14.69
CA LEU A 98 -2.30 9.70 -15.76
C LEU A 98 -1.75 8.73 -16.82
N GLY A 99 -1.62 7.45 -16.48
CA GLY A 99 -1.11 6.40 -17.38
C GLY A 99 -2.19 5.67 -18.19
N LEU A 100 -3.48 5.94 -17.97
CA LEU A 100 -4.59 5.28 -18.68
C LEU A 100 -4.65 5.70 -20.16
N ASP A 101 -4.76 4.73 -21.06
CA ASP A 101 -4.88 4.95 -22.52
C ASP A 101 -6.12 5.81 -22.91
N CYS A 102 -7.12 5.89 -22.04
CA CYS A 102 -8.30 6.74 -22.21
C CYS A 102 -7.99 8.25 -22.10
N ILE A 103 -6.87 8.63 -21.46
CA ILE A 103 -6.41 10.02 -21.36
C ILE A 103 -5.41 10.25 -22.49
N LYS A 104 -5.90 10.71 -23.65
CA LYS A 104 -5.13 10.95 -24.89
C LYS A 104 -3.94 11.92 -24.78
N PHE A 105 -3.67 12.50 -23.61
CA PHE A 105 -2.70 13.59 -23.45
C PHE A 105 -1.23 13.14 -23.59
N LEU A 106 -0.94 11.83 -23.54
CA LEU A 106 0.43 11.31 -23.37
C LEU A 106 0.74 10.09 -24.27
N LYS A 107 0.13 10.02 -25.45
CA LYS A 107 0.12 8.83 -26.30
C LYS A 107 1.44 8.54 -27.03
N GLU A 108 2.35 9.52 -27.15
CA GLU A 108 3.56 9.39 -27.96
C GLU A 108 4.88 9.15 -27.19
N ASP A 109 4.92 9.25 -25.85
CA ASP A 109 6.20 9.17 -25.13
C ASP A 109 6.54 7.78 -24.55
N PRO A 110 7.66 7.14 -24.96
CA PRO A 110 8.13 5.89 -24.37
C PRO A 110 8.48 6.00 -22.87
N GLY A 111 8.61 7.22 -22.34
CA GLY A 111 8.80 7.51 -20.92
C GLY A 111 7.62 7.11 -20.02
N VAL A 112 6.39 7.07 -20.55
CA VAL A 112 5.18 6.73 -19.77
C VAL A 112 5.17 5.26 -19.33
N LYS A 113 5.64 4.36 -20.22
CA LYS A 113 5.79 2.93 -19.90
C LYS A 113 6.87 2.67 -18.84
N LEU A 114 7.92 3.50 -18.80
CA LEU A 114 8.96 3.40 -17.78
C LEU A 114 8.49 3.97 -16.43
N LYS A 115 7.73 5.07 -16.45
CA LYS A 115 7.07 5.62 -15.26
C LYS A 115 6.06 4.65 -14.63
N MET A 116 5.29 3.91 -15.44
CA MET A 116 4.41 2.85 -14.94
C MET A 116 5.20 1.74 -14.22
N ARG A 117 6.40 1.40 -14.73
CA ARG A 117 7.32 0.43 -14.12
C ARG A 117 7.85 0.87 -12.76
N TYR A 118 8.24 2.15 -12.64
CA TYR A 118 8.68 2.73 -11.37
C TYR A 118 7.50 2.99 -10.41
N GLY A 119 6.32 3.29 -10.95
CA GLY A 119 5.10 3.55 -10.19
C GLY A 119 4.54 2.33 -9.46
N ALA A 120 4.89 1.10 -9.87
CA ALA A 120 4.44 -0.12 -9.22
C ALA A 120 5.00 -0.32 -7.79
N GLY A 121 6.06 0.40 -7.42
CA GLY A 121 6.62 0.35 -6.06
C GLY A 121 5.78 1.07 -5.01
N ALA A 122 5.12 2.18 -5.39
CA ALA A 122 4.28 2.95 -4.48
C ALA A 122 3.07 2.16 -3.92
N PRO A 123 2.24 1.48 -4.73
CA PRO A 123 1.13 0.69 -4.21
C PRO A 123 1.60 -0.55 -3.45
N PHE A 124 2.81 -1.06 -3.74
CA PHE A 124 3.39 -2.19 -3.02
C PHE A 124 3.76 -1.78 -1.59
N LEU A 125 4.47 -0.66 -1.45
CA LEU A 125 4.80 -0.09 -0.15
C LEU A 125 3.56 0.29 0.64
N ALA A 126 2.55 0.90 -0.02
CA ALA A 126 1.27 1.21 0.61
C ALA A 126 0.59 -0.05 1.17
N GLY A 127 0.54 -1.13 0.38
CA GLY A 127 -0.04 -2.40 0.81
C GLY A 127 0.71 -3.04 1.99
N ILE A 128 2.04 -2.98 2.00
CA ILE A 128 2.84 -3.51 3.13
C ILE A 128 2.61 -2.69 4.40
N LEU A 129 2.69 -1.37 4.31
CA LEU A 129 2.52 -0.49 5.48
C LEU A 129 1.12 -0.61 6.06
N GLY A 130 0.09 -0.64 5.21
CA GLY A 130 -1.30 -0.84 5.63
C GLY A 130 -1.53 -2.21 6.27
N LEU A 131 -0.94 -3.27 5.71
CA LEU A 131 -1.07 -4.62 6.24
C LEU A 131 -0.35 -4.74 7.59
N VAL A 132 0.89 -4.24 7.68
CA VAL A 132 1.65 -4.21 8.94
C VAL A 132 0.89 -3.41 10.00
N GLY A 133 0.36 -2.23 9.67
CA GLY A 133 -0.42 -1.42 10.62
C GLY A 133 -1.69 -2.11 11.12
N SER A 134 -2.42 -2.78 10.21
CA SER A 134 -3.66 -3.48 10.55
C SER A 134 -3.41 -4.77 11.34
N VAL A 135 -2.43 -5.58 10.92
CA VAL A 135 -2.07 -6.83 11.60
C VAL A 135 -1.44 -6.55 12.95
N TRP A 136 -0.56 -5.55 13.05
CA TRP A 136 0.03 -5.13 14.32
C TRP A 136 -1.06 -4.75 15.32
N TYR A 137 -2.03 -3.93 14.91
CA TYR A 137 -3.18 -3.59 15.75
C TYR A 137 -3.94 -4.84 16.20
N ALA A 138 -4.25 -5.75 15.28
CA ALA A 138 -4.98 -6.97 15.61
C ALA A 138 -4.22 -7.89 16.60
N VAL A 139 -2.90 -8.00 16.44
CA VAL A 139 -2.04 -8.81 17.32
C VAL A 139 -1.92 -8.17 18.70
N ASP A 140 -1.69 -6.85 18.80
CA ASP A 140 -1.64 -6.14 20.09
C ASP A 140 -2.93 -6.35 20.89
N VAL A 141 -4.08 -6.23 20.23
CA VAL A 141 -5.39 -6.45 20.83
C VAL A 141 -5.55 -7.89 21.32
N TYR A 142 -5.08 -8.85 20.53
CA TYR A 142 -5.12 -10.26 20.91
C TYR A 142 -4.22 -10.55 22.11
N VAL A 143 -3.00 -10.01 22.13
CA VAL A 143 -2.04 -10.18 23.23
C VAL A 143 -2.58 -9.56 24.52
N GLU A 144 -3.14 -8.37 24.46
CA GLU A 144 -3.75 -7.69 25.61
C GLU A 144 -4.87 -8.52 26.23
N ARG A 145 -5.68 -9.20 25.42
CA ARG A 145 -6.68 -10.16 25.95
C ARG A 145 -6.05 -11.38 26.59
N ALA A 146 -5.04 -11.96 25.93
CA ALA A 146 -4.39 -13.17 26.43
C ALA A 146 -3.69 -12.93 27.77
N THR A 147 -3.06 -11.77 27.96
CA THR A 147 -2.42 -11.39 29.22
C THR A 147 -3.45 -11.17 30.32
N LEU A 148 -4.58 -10.49 30.04
CA LEU A 148 -5.68 -10.32 31.01
C LEU A 148 -6.32 -11.64 31.41
N ALA A 149 -6.51 -12.57 30.46
CA ALA A 149 -7.03 -13.91 30.75
C ALA A 149 -6.10 -14.72 31.67
N SER A 150 -4.77 -14.56 31.52
CA SER A 150 -3.79 -15.29 32.34
C SER A 150 -3.74 -14.82 33.80
N HIS A 151 -4.15 -13.59 34.09
CA HIS A 151 -4.09 -12.99 35.44
C HIS A 151 -5.35 -13.23 36.29
N SER A 152 -6.25 -14.14 35.89
CA SER A 152 -7.46 -14.52 36.64
C SER A 152 -8.39 -13.34 37.00
N VAL A 153 -8.29 -12.21 36.30
CA VAL A 153 -9.28 -11.14 36.37
C VAL A 153 -10.34 -11.47 35.34
N PHE A 154 -11.36 -12.21 35.79
CA PHE A 154 -12.57 -12.56 35.04
C PHE A 154 -13.43 -11.30 34.79
N LEU A 155 -12.88 -10.27 34.15
CA LEU A 155 -13.70 -9.20 33.58
C LEU A 155 -14.03 -9.61 32.15
N GLY A 156 -15.21 -10.21 32.01
CA GLY A 156 -15.84 -10.58 30.75
C GLY A 156 -16.08 -9.36 29.88
N ILE A 157 -15.04 -8.92 29.17
CA ILE A 157 -15.19 -8.00 28.05
C ILE A 157 -14.56 -8.71 26.86
N HIS A 158 -15.33 -9.61 26.27
CA HIS A 158 -15.00 -10.13 24.95
C HIS A 158 -15.08 -8.95 23.99
N TYR A 159 -14.08 -8.79 23.15
CA TYR A 159 -14.13 -7.82 22.07
C TYR A 159 -14.15 -8.59 20.74
N ASP A 160 -14.65 -8.00 19.68
CA ASP A 160 -14.56 -8.55 18.33
C ASP A 160 -13.88 -7.53 17.41
N PHE A 161 -13.30 -8.04 16.33
CA PHE A 161 -12.72 -7.18 15.30
C PHE A 161 -13.85 -6.47 14.56
N GLY A 162 -13.82 -5.15 14.60
CA GLY A 162 -14.81 -4.33 13.90
C GLY A 162 -14.57 -4.31 12.39
N TRP A 163 -15.57 -3.82 11.66
CA TRP A 163 -15.57 -3.73 10.20
C TRP A 163 -14.39 -2.92 9.65
N SER A 164 -13.94 -1.87 10.36
CA SER A 164 -12.83 -1.03 9.91
C SER A 164 -11.51 -1.80 9.81
N CYS A 165 -11.25 -2.71 10.76
CA CYS A 165 -10.05 -3.54 10.76
C CYS A 165 -10.03 -4.49 9.55
N TRP A 166 -11.18 -5.11 9.23
CA TRP A 166 -11.36 -5.95 8.06
C TRP A 166 -11.18 -5.17 6.75
N LEU A 167 -11.73 -3.96 6.67
CA LEU A 167 -11.55 -3.08 5.51
C LEU A 167 -10.07 -2.70 5.31
N GLY A 168 -9.34 -2.43 6.39
CA GLY A 168 -7.91 -2.12 6.34
C GLY A 168 -7.08 -3.29 5.79
N MET A 169 -7.34 -4.51 6.28
CA MET A 169 -6.70 -5.73 5.76
C MET A 169 -7.06 -6.00 4.30
N ALA A 170 -8.35 -5.91 3.94
CA ALA A 170 -8.84 -6.13 2.59
C ALA A 170 -8.25 -5.10 1.60
N GLY A 171 -8.24 -3.81 1.97
CA GLY A 171 -7.65 -2.74 1.18
C GLY A 171 -6.15 -2.92 0.98
N SER A 172 -5.41 -3.24 2.05
CA SER A 172 -3.97 -3.49 1.98
C SER A 172 -3.63 -4.66 1.05
N MET A 173 -4.37 -5.75 1.16
CA MET A 173 -4.17 -6.94 0.35
C MET A 173 -4.56 -6.68 -1.13
N GLY A 174 -5.60 -5.89 -1.36
CA GLY A 174 -5.96 -5.41 -2.69
C GLY A 174 -4.85 -4.55 -3.33
N CYS A 175 -4.22 -3.65 -2.58
CA CYS A 175 -3.06 -2.87 -3.04
C CYS A 175 -1.87 -3.78 -3.42
N LEU A 176 -1.59 -4.82 -2.64
CA LEU A 176 -0.55 -5.80 -2.96
C LEU A 176 -0.87 -6.56 -4.24
N VAL A 177 -2.10 -7.06 -4.39
CA VAL A 177 -2.54 -7.77 -5.60
C VAL A 177 -2.47 -6.86 -6.81
N ALA A 178 -2.92 -5.60 -6.72
CA ALA A 178 -2.79 -4.62 -7.79
C ALA A 178 -1.32 -4.40 -8.19
N SER A 179 -0.43 -4.30 -7.19
CA SER A 179 1.02 -4.15 -7.42
C SER A 179 1.62 -5.37 -8.11
N VAL A 180 1.23 -6.57 -7.68
CA VAL A 180 1.66 -7.83 -8.29
C VAL A 180 1.14 -7.94 -9.73
N LEU A 181 -0.12 -7.58 -10.01
CA LEU A 181 -0.67 -7.58 -11.37
C LEU A 181 0.08 -6.60 -12.30
N LEU A 182 0.44 -5.43 -11.79
CA LEU A 182 1.24 -4.44 -12.51
C LEU A 182 2.68 -4.96 -12.76
N THR A 183 3.30 -5.62 -11.77
CA THR A 183 4.71 -6.05 -11.83
C THR A 183 4.92 -7.39 -12.56
N CYS A 184 4.10 -8.41 -12.29
CA CYS A 184 4.28 -9.78 -12.79
C CYS A 184 4.15 -9.92 -14.31
N ARG A 185 3.49 -9.00 -15.02
CA ARG A 185 3.44 -9.02 -16.50
C ARG A 185 4.60 -8.27 -17.14
N LEU A 186 5.46 -7.64 -16.34
CA LEU A 186 6.76 -7.10 -16.77
C LEU A 186 7.90 -8.12 -16.57
N CYS A 187 7.69 -9.15 -15.73
CA CYS A 187 8.68 -10.19 -15.42
C CYS A 187 8.94 -11.27 -16.51
N PRO A 188 8.03 -11.63 -17.44
CA PRO A 188 8.37 -12.57 -18.51
C PRO A 188 9.44 -11.99 -19.46
N SER A 189 9.59 -10.66 -19.49
CA SER A 189 10.59 -9.98 -20.33
C SER A 189 11.87 -9.59 -19.58
N ALA A 190 11.94 -9.79 -18.25
CA ALA A 190 13.15 -9.59 -17.46
C ALA A 190 13.96 -10.90 -17.32
N LEU A 191 13.29 -12.06 -17.23
CA LEU A 191 13.99 -13.35 -17.12
C LEU A 191 14.65 -13.81 -18.42
N HIS A 192 14.22 -13.30 -19.59
CA HIS A 192 14.87 -13.61 -20.87
C HIS A 192 15.97 -12.61 -21.26
N LYS A 193 16.07 -11.43 -20.59
CA LYS A 193 17.11 -10.42 -20.87
C LYS A 193 18.32 -10.49 -19.93
N GLY A 194 18.46 -11.57 -19.17
CA GLY A 194 19.65 -11.85 -18.35
C GLY A 194 20.82 -12.51 -19.10
N SER A 195 20.67 -12.91 -20.37
CA SER A 195 21.69 -13.68 -21.10
C SER A 195 22.37 -12.94 -22.27
N HIS A 196 22.10 -11.65 -22.52
CA HIS A 196 22.68 -10.95 -23.68
C HIS A 196 23.14 -9.49 -23.43
N GLN A 197 23.48 -9.13 -22.20
CA GLN A 197 24.22 -7.90 -21.93
C GLN A 197 25.43 -8.16 -21.04
N GLN A 198 26.44 -8.81 -21.62
CA GLN A 198 27.80 -8.63 -21.14
C GLN A 198 28.71 -8.30 -22.33
N SER A 199 29.33 -7.13 -22.23
CA SER A 199 30.40 -6.59 -23.09
C SER A 199 29.98 -5.60 -24.18
N GLN A 200 29.63 -4.38 -23.77
CA GLN A 200 30.10 -3.18 -24.47
C GLN A 200 30.62 -2.18 -23.44
N ARG A 201 31.91 -2.29 -23.09
CA ARG A 201 32.68 -1.14 -22.59
C ARG A 201 32.87 -0.16 -23.75
N PRO A 202 32.74 1.16 -23.55
CA PRO A 202 33.18 2.13 -24.55
C PRO A 202 34.71 2.17 -24.57
N PRO A 203 35.40 2.08 -25.73
CA PRO A 203 36.80 2.44 -25.81
C PRO A 203 36.93 3.97 -25.87
N GLN A 204 37.83 4.49 -25.04
CA GLN A 204 38.22 5.91 -24.98
C GLN A 204 38.74 6.45 -26.33
N PRO A 205 38.65 7.79 -26.56
CA PRO A 205 39.26 8.41 -27.72
C PRO A 205 40.79 8.42 -27.59
N ARG A 206 41.48 7.66 -28.46
CA ARG A 206 42.95 7.64 -28.53
C ARG A 206 43.44 8.74 -29.48
N VAL A 207 44.29 9.61 -28.92
CA VAL A 207 45.00 10.71 -29.55
C VAL A 207 45.60 10.32 -30.91
N ARG A 208 45.36 11.17 -31.92
CA ARG A 208 45.91 11.10 -33.27
C ARG A 208 47.41 11.38 -33.21
N THR A 209 48.25 10.39 -33.47
CA THR A 209 49.68 10.60 -33.74
C THR A 209 50.00 10.01 -35.10
N ALA A 210 50.56 10.86 -35.96
CA ALA A 210 50.92 10.57 -37.34
C ALA A 210 52.03 9.53 -37.42
N THR A 211 51.94 8.62 -38.40
CA THR A 211 53.12 8.06 -39.08
C THR A 211 52.71 7.49 -40.44
N SER A 212 53.21 8.18 -41.47
CA SER A 212 53.54 7.69 -42.83
C SER A 212 53.79 6.19 -42.93
N LYS A 213 53.20 5.51 -43.93
CA LYS A 213 53.89 4.64 -44.90
C LYS A 213 53.01 4.38 -46.15
N MET A 214 53.44 4.98 -47.27
CA MET A 214 53.68 4.38 -48.59
C MET A 214 52.61 3.45 -49.20
N TYR A 215 51.84 3.98 -50.16
CA TYR A 215 51.19 3.18 -51.20
C TYR A 215 52.17 2.97 -52.36
N ALA A 216 52.37 1.71 -52.78
CA ALA A 216 52.99 1.39 -54.05
C ALA A 216 52.05 1.82 -55.18
N MET A 217 52.58 2.65 -56.08
CA MET A 217 51.93 3.13 -57.29
C MET A 217 52.01 2.03 -58.36
N ASP A 218 50.88 1.68 -58.96
CA ASP A 218 50.85 1.00 -60.26
C ASP A 218 50.22 1.96 -61.26
N SER A 219 51.05 2.49 -62.16
CA SER A 219 50.62 3.23 -63.35
C SER A 219 51.73 3.38 -64.39
N ARG A 220 51.51 2.63 -65.48
CA ARG A 220 51.66 2.95 -66.90
C ARG A 220 52.98 2.61 -67.64
N VAL A 221 52.68 2.17 -68.87
CA VAL A 221 53.43 2.14 -70.15
C VAL A 221 54.08 0.81 -70.49
#